data_AF-A0AAV6DLM0-F1
#
_entry.id   AF-A0AAV6DLM0-F1
#
_cell.length_a   1.000
_cell.length_b   1.000
_cell.length_c   1.000
_cell.angle_alpha   90.00
_cell.angle_beta   90.00
_cell.angle_gamma   90.00
#
_symmetry.space_group_name_H-M   'P 1'
#
loop_
_entity.id
_entity.type
_entity.pdbx_description
1 polymer ?
#
loop_
_entity_poly.entity_id
_entity_poly.type
_entity_poly.pdbx_seq_one_letter_code
_entity_poly.pdbx_strand_id
1 'polypeptide(L)'
;MKVADEVWIVMALLHQEHPEREDFTVAEIVARAREEALTPELRPGVYVHVIHHCVANRPPNPGRYRMLVETGPKRRRLYRPGDPTHEARRGGKVTPARSAIPPRYQPLLDWYEKDYARRSGVAPEADPLLALRGSGRALWAGEPADQYVRRLREGWE
;
A
#
# COMPACT_ATOMS: atom_id res chain seq x y z
N MET A 1 -14.09 10.05 16.03
CA MET A 1 -12.99 9.71 15.09
C MET A 1 -11.82 9.07 15.85
N LYS A 2 -11.23 7.97 15.36
CA LYS A 2 -10.09 7.31 16.03
C LYS A 2 -8.77 8.08 15.79
N VAL A 3 -7.72 7.79 16.55
CA VAL A 3 -6.38 8.40 16.35
C VAL A 3 -5.78 8.01 14.99
N ALA A 4 -5.97 6.77 14.58
CA ALA A 4 -5.55 6.30 13.26
C ALA A 4 -6.19 7.11 12.11
N ASP A 5 -7.48 7.48 12.25
CA ASP A 5 -8.19 8.26 11.23
C ASP A 5 -7.64 9.69 11.12
N GLU A 6 -7.29 10.32 12.25
CA GLU A 6 -6.61 11.61 12.28
C GLU A 6 -5.25 11.55 11.57
N VAL A 7 -4.44 10.54 11.88
CA VAL A 7 -3.13 10.36 11.24
C VAL A 7 -3.25 10.18 9.73
N TRP A 8 -4.28 9.46 9.28
CA TRP A 8 -4.55 9.29 7.86
C TRP A 8 -4.93 10.62 7.20
N ILE A 9 -5.83 11.41 7.82
CA ILE A 9 -6.25 12.73 7.30
C ILE A 9 -5.04 13.65 7.17
N VAL A 10 -4.23 13.75 8.22
CA VAL A 10 -3.05 14.64 8.26
C VAL A 10 -2.06 14.25 7.16
N MET A 11 -1.79 12.96 6.99
CA MET A 11 -0.90 12.50 5.94
C MET A 11 -1.49 12.76 4.54
N ALA A 12 -2.79 12.58 4.35
CA ALA A 12 -3.45 12.87 3.07
C ALA A 12 -3.38 14.37 2.72
N LEU A 13 -3.57 15.26 3.70
CA LEU A 13 -3.43 16.70 3.52
C LEU A 13 -2.00 17.08 3.12
N LEU A 14 -0.98 16.54 3.79
CA LEU A 14 0.42 16.77 3.41
C LEU A 14 0.72 16.40 1.95
N HIS A 15 0.18 15.28 1.48
CA HIS A 15 0.33 14.86 0.08
C HIS A 15 -0.47 15.71 -0.91
N GLN A 16 -1.59 16.31 -0.49
CA GLN A 16 -2.33 17.27 -1.33
C GLN A 16 -1.62 18.63 -1.41
N GLU A 17 -1.06 19.09 -0.29
CA GLU A 17 -0.32 20.35 -0.17
C GLU A 17 1.04 20.30 -0.87
N HIS A 18 1.68 19.13 -0.89
CA HIS A 18 2.98 18.90 -1.50
C HIS A 18 2.99 17.67 -2.42
N PRO A 19 2.28 17.72 -3.56
CA PRO A 19 2.10 16.57 -4.45
C PRO A 19 3.39 16.04 -5.10
N GLU A 20 4.45 16.84 -5.13
CA GLU A 20 5.78 16.51 -5.63
C GLU A 20 6.62 15.69 -4.63
N ARG A 21 6.27 15.72 -3.34
CA ARG A 21 7.02 15.04 -2.29
C ARG A 21 6.55 13.59 -2.15
N GLU A 22 7.51 12.67 -2.10
CA GLU A 22 7.19 11.25 -1.92
C GLU A 22 6.79 10.92 -0.48
N ASP A 23 7.41 11.57 0.51
CA ASP A 23 7.26 11.28 1.93
C ASP A 23 7.56 12.49 2.83
N PHE A 24 7.25 12.31 4.12
CA PHE A 24 7.39 13.34 5.15
C PHE A 24 8.02 12.74 6.40
N THR A 25 8.74 13.56 7.15
CA THR A 25 9.31 13.15 8.43
C THR A 25 8.21 12.99 9.49
N VAL A 26 8.46 12.15 10.50
CA VAL A 26 7.56 12.01 11.67
C VAL A 26 7.27 13.37 12.31
N ALA A 27 8.27 14.25 12.40
CA ALA A 27 8.11 15.58 12.97
C ALA A 27 7.16 16.46 12.17
N GLU A 28 7.27 16.48 10.83
CA GLU A 28 6.35 17.22 9.96
C GLU A 28 4.91 16.72 10.11
N ILE A 29 4.71 15.41 10.18
CA ILE A 29 3.37 14.81 10.34
C ILE A 29 2.76 15.22 11.68
N VAL A 30 3.54 15.21 12.76
CA VAL A 30 3.07 15.60 14.09
C VAL A 30 2.82 17.11 14.17
N ALA A 31 3.67 17.93 13.54
CA ALA A 31 3.48 19.37 13.44
C ALA A 31 2.19 19.71 12.69
N ARG A 32 1.99 19.11 11.50
CA ARG A 32 0.77 19.29 10.71
C ARG A 32 -0.49 18.82 11.46
N ALA A 33 -0.40 17.73 12.24
CA ALA A 33 -1.51 17.27 13.09
C ALA A 33 -1.89 18.30 14.17
N ARG A 34 -0.88 18.94 14.78
CA ARG A 34 -1.09 20.02 15.75
C ARG A 34 -1.71 21.25 15.09
N GLU A 35 -1.28 21.60 13.89
CA GLU A 35 -1.81 22.74 13.13
C GLU A 35 -3.25 22.51 12.65
N GLU A 36 -3.57 21.31 12.18
CA GLU A 36 -4.93 20.99 11.71
C GLU A 36 -5.96 21.03 12.86
N ALA A 37 -5.51 20.86 14.10
CA ALA A 37 -6.32 20.92 15.31
C ALA A 37 -7.65 20.14 15.19
N LEU A 38 -7.57 18.90 14.67
CA LEU A 38 -8.71 17.98 14.52
C LEU A 38 -9.41 17.68 15.86
N THR A 39 -8.68 17.85 16.95
CA THR A 39 -9.16 17.84 18.33
C THR A 39 -8.64 19.09 19.06
N PRO A 40 -9.29 19.53 20.17
CA PRO A 40 -8.88 20.74 20.89
C PRO A 40 -7.41 20.73 21.32
N GLU A 41 -6.88 19.55 21.61
CA GLU A 41 -5.46 19.33 21.90
C GLU A 41 -4.93 18.17 21.06
N LEU A 42 -3.62 18.18 20.79
CA LEU A 42 -2.95 17.06 20.12
C LEU A 42 -3.05 15.82 21.01
N ARG A 43 -3.71 14.77 20.52
CA ARG A 43 -3.88 13.55 21.30
C ARG A 43 -2.52 12.86 21.53
N PRO A 44 -2.19 12.40 22.75
CA PRO A 44 -0.92 11.73 23.05
C PRO A 44 -0.63 10.52 22.15
N GLY A 45 -1.69 9.86 21.66
CA GLY A 45 -1.58 8.70 20.78
C GLY A 45 -1.12 9.00 19.35
N VAL A 46 -1.10 10.25 18.89
CA VAL A 46 -0.77 10.58 17.48
C VAL A 46 0.64 10.11 17.14
N TYR A 47 1.62 10.42 17.98
CA TYR A 47 3.02 10.06 17.75
C TYR A 47 3.19 8.54 17.56
N VAL A 48 2.66 7.72 18.48
CA VAL A 48 2.78 6.26 18.40
C VAL A 48 2.05 5.67 17.18
N HIS A 49 0.96 6.31 16.73
CA HIS A 49 0.30 5.90 15.49
C HIS A 49 1.17 6.17 14.26
N VAL A 50 1.83 7.34 14.20
CA VAL A 50 2.73 7.70 13.09
C VAL A 50 3.96 6.77 13.04
N ILE A 51 4.57 6.47 14.19
CA ILE A 51 5.81 5.67 14.20
C ILE A 51 5.58 4.16 14.15
N HIS A 52 4.39 3.68 14.57
CA HIS A 52 4.17 2.25 14.79
C HIS A 52 2.76 1.76 14.40
N HIS A 53 1.68 2.23 15.04
CA HIS A 53 0.37 1.57 14.87
C HIS A 53 -0.18 1.63 13.44
N CYS A 54 0.09 2.71 12.70
CA CYS A 54 -0.38 2.90 11.33
C CYS A 54 0.57 2.36 10.25
N VAL A 55 1.79 1.94 10.62
CA VAL A 55 2.87 1.65 9.67
C VAL A 55 2.78 0.21 9.16
N ALA A 56 2.43 0.05 7.87
CA ALA A 56 2.10 -1.22 7.25
C ALA A 56 3.27 -2.21 7.17
N ASN A 57 4.48 -1.72 6.92
CA ASN A 57 5.70 -2.54 6.76
C ASN A 57 6.45 -2.80 8.09
N ARG A 58 5.84 -2.50 9.24
CA ARG A 58 6.38 -2.85 10.56
C ARG A 58 5.56 -3.95 11.22
N PRO A 59 6.11 -4.72 12.18
CA PRO A 59 5.32 -5.62 13.01
C PRO A 59 4.16 -4.87 13.70
N PRO A 60 2.98 -5.51 13.88
CA PRO A 60 1.88 -4.94 14.65
C PRO A 60 2.17 -4.92 16.15
N ASN A 61 1.68 -3.89 16.83
CA ASN A 61 1.62 -3.81 18.29
C ASN A 61 0.64 -2.70 18.68
N PRO A 62 -0.51 -2.95 19.34
CA PRO A 62 -1.46 -4.03 19.05
C PRO A 62 -2.25 -3.79 17.74
N GLY A 63 -2.18 -2.57 17.17
CA GLY A 63 -2.95 -2.18 15.99
C GLY A 63 -2.44 -2.84 14.69
N ARG A 64 -3.37 -3.28 13.84
CA ARG A 64 -3.10 -3.89 12.53
C ARG A 64 -3.34 -2.92 11.36
N TYR A 65 -3.32 -1.61 11.59
CA TYR A 65 -3.57 -0.63 10.54
C TYR A 65 -2.46 -0.66 9.46
N ARG A 66 -2.84 -0.27 8.24
CA ARG A 66 -1.98 -0.16 7.06
C ARG A 66 -2.19 1.19 6.38
N MET A 67 -2.09 2.26 7.16
CA MET A 67 -2.40 3.62 6.69
C MET A 67 -1.15 4.34 6.18
N LEU A 68 0.01 4.02 6.75
CA LEU A 68 1.31 4.61 6.41
C LEU A 68 2.31 3.54 5.99
N VAL A 69 3.37 3.95 5.30
CA VAL A 69 4.54 3.11 4.98
C VAL A 69 5.80 3.83 5.43
N GLU A 70 6.72 3.10 6.06
CA GLU A 70 8.10 3.55 6.30
C GLU A 70 8.89 3.48 5.00
N THR A 71 9.32 4.64 4.49
CA THR A 71 10.17 4.79 3.29
C THR A 71 11.65 4.94 3.65
N GLY A 72 11.94 5.39 4.87
CA GLY A 72 13.28 5.54 5.41
C GLY A 72 13.27 5.91 6.89
N PRO A 73 14.44 6.10 7.52
CA PRO A 73 14.53 6.44 8.94
C PRO A 73 13.68 7.67 9.28
N LYS A 74 12.67 7.48 10.14
CA LYS A 74 11.72 8.54 10.55
C LYS A 74 10.96 9.20 9.39
N ARG A 75 10.87 8.57 8.22
CA ARG A 75 10.10 9.07 7.07
C ARG A 75 8.90 8.17 6.79
N ARG A 76 7.76 8.78 6.50
CA ARG A 76 6.49 8.10 6.23
C ARG A 76 5.80 8.72 5.04
N ARG A 77 5.09 7.88 4.31
CA ARG A 77 4.08 8.32 3.35
C ARG A 77 2.78 7.55 3.54
N LEU A 78 1.74 8.01 2.87
CA LEU A 78 0.46 7.32 2.85
C LEU A 78 0.61 5.97 2.13
N TYR A 79 -0.04 4.94 2.66
CA TYR A 79 -0.03 3.61 2.07
C TYR A 79 -0.73 3.59 0.71
N ARG A 80 -0.17 2.86 -0.25
CA ARG A 80 -0.77 2.54 -1.55
C ARG A 80 -0.98 1.04 -1.66
N PRO A 81 -2.05 0.59 -2.33
CA PRO A 81 -2.18 -0.83 -2.70
C PRO A 81 -0.91 -1.33 -3.40
N GLY A 82 -0.40 -2.48 -2.96
CA GLY A 82 0.86 -3.05 -3.46
C GLY A 82 2.10 -2.68 -2.63
N ASP A 83 2.01 -1.73 -1.71
CA ASP A 83 3.14 -1.40 -0.83
C ASP A 83 3.52 -2.57 0.10
N PRO A 84 4.82 -2.67 0.46
CA PRO A 84 5.30 -3.65 1.43
C PRO A 84 4.45 -3.64 2.70
N THR A 85 3.99 -4.82 3.10
CA THR A 85 3.07 -4.99 4.22
C THR A 85 3.50 -6.19 5.03
N HIS A 86 3.66 -6.01 6.34
CA HIS A 86 3.93 -7.10 7.26
C HIS A 86 2.75 -8.09 7.29
N GLU A 87 3.02 -9.39 7.26
CA GLU A 87 1.97 -10.42 7.11
C GLU A 87 0.87 -10.34 8.16
N ALA A 88 1.26 -10.15 9.42
CA ALA A 88 0.32 -9.97 10.54
C ALA A 88 -0.59 -8.72 10.41
N ARG A 89 -0.35 -7.81 9.45
CA ARG A 89 -1.20 -6.65 9.15
C ARG A 89 -2.09 -6.86 7.92
N ARG A 90 -1.98 -7.98 7.20
CA ARG A 90 -2.86 -8.30 6.05
C ARG A 90 -4.32 -8.20 6.45
N GLY A 91 -5.14 -7.64 5.56
CA GLY A 91 -6.56 -7.34 5.83
C GLY A 91 -6.80 -6.16 6.77
N GLY A 92 -5.75 -5.54 7.32
CA GLY A 92 -5.86 -4.37 8.17
C GLY A 92 -6.41 -3.14 7.46
N LYS A 93 -7.05 -2.25 8.20
CA LYS A 93 -7.66 -1.02 7.67
C LYS A 93 -6.61 -0.07 7.06
N VAL A 94 -6.88 0.39 5.85
CA VAL A 94 -6.00 1.26 5.03
C VAL A 94 -6.50 2.71 4.98
N THR A 95 -7.82 2.90 4.92
CA THR A 95 -8.47 4.20 4.89
C THR A 95 -9.50 4.31 6.02
N PRO A 96 -9.81 5.52 6.52
CA PRO A 96 -10.94 5.77 7.41
C PRO A 96 -12.26 5.34 6.77
N ALA A 97 -13.24 4.95 7.60
CA ALA A 97 -14.61 4.84 7.11
C ALA A 97 -15.14 6.25 6.84
N ARG A 98 -15.90 6.45 5.75
CA ARG A 98 -16.43 7.78 5.39
C ARG A 98 -17.25 8.43 6.51
N SER A 99 -18.04 7.62 7.24
CA SER A 99 -18.83 8.07 8.40
C SER A 99 -18.00 8.35 9.66
N ALA A 100 -16.74 7.92 9.72
CA ALA A 100 -15.88 8.09 10.89
C ALA A 100 -15.09 9.41 10.87
N ILE A 101 -15.10 10.13 9.75
CA ILE A 101 -14.38 11.40 9.54
C ILE A 101 -15.36 12.56 9.29
N PRO A 102 -15.01 13.79 9.71
CA PRO A 102 -15.84 14.97 9.44
C PRO A 102 -16.11 15.17 7.94
N PRO A 103 -17.30 15.67 7.55
CA PRO A 103 -17.69 15.88 6.15
C PRO A 103 -16.65 16.65 5.32
N ARG A 104 -15.99 17.65 5.91
CA ARG A 104 -14.95 18.46 5.24
C ARG A 104 -13.75 17.66 4.73
N TYR A 105 -13.47 16.49 5.31
CA TYR A 105 -12.35 15.62 4.89
C TYR A 105 -12.79 14.43 4.05
N GLN A 106 -14.09 14.21 3.84
CA GLN A 106 -14.57 13.13 3.00
C GLN A 106 -14.04 13.19 1.56
N PRO A 107 -13.85 14.38 0.93
CA PRO A 107 -13.21 14.47 -0.38
C PRO A 107 -11.79 13.88 -0.44
N LEU A 108 -11.07 13.79 0.69
CA LEU A 108 -9.74 13.16 0.75
C LEU A 108 -9.81 11.67 0.40
N LEU A 109 -10.90 10.98 0.73
CA LEU A 109 -11.09 9.58 0.36
C LEU A 109 -11.25 9.43 -1.15
N ASP A 110 -11.96 10.36 -1.78
CA ASP A 110 -12.18 10.36 -3.23
C ASP A 110 -10.87 10.66 -3.98
N TRP A 111 -10.10 11.65 -3.50
CA TRP A 111 -8.75 11.93 -4.01
C TRP A 111 -7.80 10.74 -3.82
N TYR A 112 -7.83 10.09 -2.65
CA TYR A 112 -6.98 8.93 -2.38
C TYR A 112 -7.22 7.82 -3.40
N GLU A 113 -8.48 7.46 -3.63
CA GLU A 113 -8.86 6.35 -4.51
C GLU A 113 -8.59 6.67 -6.00
N LYS A 114 -8.86 7.91 -6.43
CA LYS A 114 -8.74 8.31 -7.83
C LYS A 114 -7.30 8.64 -8.23
N ASP A 115 -6.57 9.33 -7.37
CA ASP A 115 -5.33 9.99 -7.74
C ASP A 115 -4.11 9.40 -7.04
N TYR A 116 -4.21 9.06 -5.75
CA TYR A 116 -3.03 8.67 -4.96
C TYR A 116 -2.75 7.16 -5.00
N ALA A 117 -3.77 6.34 -4.70
CA ALA A 117 -3.66 4.89 -4.58
C ALA A 117 -3.27 4.22 -5.91
N ARG A 118 -3.69 4.81 -7.04
CA ARG A 118 -3.39 4.32 -8.39
C ARG A 118 -1.94 4.55 -8.83
N ARG A 119 -1.18 5.40 -8.14
CA ARG A 119 0.26 5.64 -8.40
C ARG A 119 1.15 4.51 -7.87
N SER A 120 0.64 3.29 -7.70
CA SER A 120 1.41 2.15 -7.24
C SER A 120 2.52 1.83 -8.25
N GLY A 121 3.76 2.18 -7.90
CA GLY A 121 4.96 1.96 -8.71
C GLY A 121 5.45 0.51 -8.73
N VAL A 122 4.68 -0.42 -8.18
CA VAL A 122 4.88 -1.84 -8.41
C VAL A 122 4.06 -2.19 -9.65
N ALA A 123 4.72 -2.20 -10.81
CA ALA A 123 4.24 -3.03 -11.91
C ALA A 123 3.92 -4.41 -11.30
N PRO A 124 2.76 -5.03 -11.60
CA PRO A 124 2.49 -6.37 -11.10
C PRO A 124 3.74 -7.19 -11.34
N GLU A 125 4.35 -7.69 -10.27
CA GLU A 125 5.56 -8.52 -10.34
C GLU A 125 5.33 -9.46 -11.50
N ALA A 126 6.06 -9.25 -12.61
CA ALA A 126 5.77 -9.93 -13.85
C ALA A 126 5.89 -11.41 -13.52
N ASP A 127 4.75 -12.09 -13.43
CA ASP A 127 4.69 -13.46 -12.94
C ASP A 127 5.76 -14.24 -13.68
N PRO A 128 6.77 -14.80 -12.98
CA PRO A 128 7.90 -15.44 -13.63
C PRO A 128 7.45 -16.50 -14.66
N LEU A 129 6.29 -17.14 -14.44
CA LEU A 129 5.69 -18.08 -15.39
C LEU A 129 5.09 -17.39 -16.61
N LEU A 130 4.45 -16.23 -16.45
CA LEU A 130 3.97 -15.42 -17.58
C LEU A 130 5.13 -14.77 -18.35
N ALA A 131 6.21 -14.38 -17.67
CA ALA A 131 7.43 -13.89 -18.31
C ALA A 131 8.13 -14.98 -19.15
N LEU A 132 7.96 -16.25 -18.78
CA LEU A 132 8.43 -17.41 -19.54
C LEU A 132 7.50 -17.82 -20.70
N ARG A 133 6.33 -17.18 -20.87
CA ARG A 133 5.37 -17.51 -21.93
C ARG A 133 6.01 -17.28 -23.30
N GLY A 134 6.23 -18.36 -24.04
CA GLY A 134 6.83 -18.34 -25.38
C GLY A 134 8.33 -18.67 -25.42
N SER A 135 9.00 -18.82 -24.27
CA SER A 135 10.42 -19.23 -24.19
C SER A 135 10.68 -20.61 -24.79
N GLY A 136 9.68 -21.51 -24.77
CA GLY A 136 9.77 -22.83 -25.39
C GLY A 136 9.61 -22.85 -26.91
N ARG A 137 9.20 -21.76 -27.57
CA ARG A 137 8.79 -21.79 -28.99
C ARG A 137 9.89 -22.25 -29.94
N ALA A 138 11.17 -21.99 -29.60
CA ALA A 138 12.32 -22.45 -30.37
C ALA A 138 12.67 -23.92 -30.12
N LEU A 139 12.38 -24.46 -28.92
CA LEU A 139 12.64 -25.86 -28.57
C LEU A 139 11.74 -26.83 -29.37
N TRP A 140 10.55 -26.37 -29.75
CA TRP A 140 9.53 -27.17 -30.45
C TRP A 140 9.42 -26.83 -31.94
N ALA A 141 10.30 -25.99 -32.49
CA ALA A 141 10.20 -25.51 -33.87
C ALA A 141 10.39 -26.62 -34.92
N GLY A 142 11.03 -27.74 -34.55
CA GLY A 142 11.33 -28.86 -35.45
C GLY A 142 10.50 -30.12 -35.24
N GLU A 143 9.59 -30.16 -34.26
CA GLU A 143 8.81 -31.36 -33.95
C GLU A 143 7.30 -31.05 -34.04
N PRO A 144 6.58 -31.60 -35.05
CA PRO A 144 5.13 -31.51 -35.09
C PRO A 144 4.53 -32.16 -33.84
N ALA A 145 3.64 -31.45 -33.14
CA ALA A 145 3.05 -31.90 -31.88
C ALA A 145 2.44 -33.32 -31.96
N ASP A 146 1.87 -33.69 -33.10
CA ASP A 146 1.28 -35.01 -33.33
C ASP A 146 2.32 -36.13 -33.33
N GLN A 147 3.53 -35.89 -33.84
CA GLN A 147 4.62 -36.88 -33.83
C GLN A 147 5.17 -37.09 -32.42
N TYR A 148 5.27 -36.02 -31.63
CA TYR A 148 5.69 -36.08 -30.23
C TYR A 148 4.72 -36.90 -29.37
N VAL A 149 3.41 -36.63 -29.49
CA VAL A 149 2.37 -37.36 -28.76
C VAL A 149 2.33 -38.84 -29.17
N ARG A 150 2.53 -39.13 -30.45
CA ARG A 150 2.62 -40.51 -30.95
C ARG A 150 3.81 -41.25 -30.34
N ARG A 151 5.01 -40.65 -30.33
CA ARG A 151 6.21 -41.24 -29.70
C ARG A 151 6.02 -41.46 -28.20
N LEU A 152 5.40 -40.52 -27.48
CA LEU A 152 5.15 -40.67 -26.04
C LEU A 152 4.17 -41.82 -25.71
N ARG A 153 3.30 -42.18 -26.65
CA ARG A 153 2.30 -43.24 -26.50
C ARG A 153 2.77 -44.59 -27.06
N GLU A 154 3.88 -44.63 -27.79
CA GLU A 154 4.52 -45.86 -28.23
C GLU A 154 5.15 -46.56 -27.00
N GLY A 155 4.46 -47.57 -26.47
CA GLY A 155 4.88 -48.33 -25.29
C GLY A 155 3.92 -48.25 -24.10
N TRP A 156 2.77 -47.58 -24.25
CA TRP A 156 1.66 -47.68 -23.30
C TRP A 156 0.68 -48.76 -23.83
N GLU A 157 0.99 -50.03 -23.57
CA GLU A 157 -0.02 -51.10 -23.44
C GLU A 157 -0.49 -51.19 -21.99
#